data_AF-A0A4S2A8E8-F1
#
_entry.id   AF-A0A4S2A8E8-F1
#
_cell.length_a   1.000
_cell.length_b   1.000
_cell.length_c   1.000
_cell.angle_alpha   90.00
_cell.angle_beta   90.00
_cell.angle_gamma   90.00
#
_symmetry.space_group_name_H-M   'P 1'
#
loop_
_entity.id
_entity.type
_entity.pdbx_description
1 polymer ?
#
loop_
_entity_poly.entity_id
_entity_poly.type
_entity_poly.pdbx_seq_one_letter_code
_entity_poly.pdbx_strand_id
1 'polypeptide(L)' 'MKPLKAKVSITIDNNIVEVLKTLAEEDDRSLSQYINLILKRYLKDMKERENNKA' A
#
# COMPACT_ATOMS: atom_id res chain seq x y z
N MET A 1 6.96 1.87 -24.01
CA MET A 1 7.36 1.85 -22.58
C MET A 1 6.35 0.99 -21.83
N LYS A 2 6.80 -0.03 -21.07
CA LYS A 2 5.86 -0.85 -20.27
C LYS A 2 5.11 0.07 -19.29
N PRO A 3 3.79 -0.10 -19.09
CA PRO A 3 3.07 0.72 -18.12
C PRO A 3 3.70 0.54 -16.73
N LEU A 4 4.10 1.65 -16.12
CA LEU A 4 4.81 1.67 -14.83
C LEU A 4 3.93 1.20 -13.66
N LYS A 5 2.61 1.11 -13.87
CA LYS A 5 1.62 0.69 -12.87
C LYS A 5 0.59 -0.23 -13.53
N ALA A 6 0.29 -1.35 -12.89
CA ALA A 6 -0.83 -2.22 -13.27
C ALA A 6 -2.08 -1.83 -12.46
N LYS A 7 -3.25 -1.81 -13.10
CA LYS A 7 -4.53 -1.66 -12.40
C LYS A 7 -4.92 -3.01 -11.82
N VAL A 8 -5.21 -3.05 -10.53
CA VAL A 8 -5.66 -4.25 -9.82
C VAL A 8 -7.00 -3.95 -9.16
N SER A 9 -7.93 -4.89 -9.21
CA SER A 9 -9.17 -4.85 -8.43
C SER A 9 -8.99 -5.78 -7.23
N ILE A 10 -9.18 -5.25 -6.03
CA ILE A 10 -9.04 -5.97 -4.75
C ILE A 10 -10.26 -5.66 -3.88
N THR A 11 -10.67 -6.62 -3.08
CA THR A 11 -11.71 -6.45 -2.07
C THR A 11 -11.04 -6.23 -0.71
N ILE A 12 -11.45 -5.18 0.01
CA ILE A 12 -10.97 -4.80 1.33
C ILE A 12 -12.20 -4.49 2.19
N ASP A 13 -12.16 -4.82 3.48
CA ASP A 13 -13.23 -4.51 4.41
C ASP A 13 -13.52 -3.00 4.47
N ASN A 14 -14.81 -2.64 4.56
CA ASN A 14 -15.25 -1.25 4.44
C ASN A 14 -14.64 -0.34 5.53
N ASN A 15 -14.57 -0.82 6.77
CA ASN A 15 -13.95 -0.10 7.88
C ASN A 15 -12.48 0.23 7.63
N ILE A 16 -11.74 -0.66 6.95
CA ILE A 16 -10.34 -0.42 6.58
C ILE A 16 -10.27 0.62 5.46
N VAL A 17 -11.15 0.53 4.46
CA VAL A 17 -11.18 1.50 3.35
C VAL A 17 -11.46 2.92 3.84
N GLU A 18 -12.37 3.08 4.79
CA GLU A 18 -12.67 4.40 5.40
C GLU A 18 -11.44 5.00 6.06
N VAL A 19 -10.74 4.23 6.89
CA VAL A 19 -9.50 4.69 7.55
C VAL A 19 -8.43 5.04 6.52
N LEU A 20 -8.24 4.19 5.50
CA LEU A 20 -7.25 4.45 4.45
C LEU A 20 -7.57 5.70 3.63
N LYS A 21 -8.85 6.03 3.43
CA LYS A 21 -9.25 7.27 2.74
C LYS A 21 -8.92 8.49 3.59
N THR A 22 -9.29 8.49 4.88
CA THR A 22 -8.97 9.61 5.78
C THR A 22 -7.47 9.87 5.83
N LEU A 23 -6.66 8.82 6.00
CA LEU A 23 -5.20 8.96 6.04
C LEU A 23 -4.59 9.42 4.71
N ALA A 24 -5.19 9.02 3.58
CA ALA A 24 -4.75 9.47 2.26
C ALA A 24 -5.09 10.95 2.02
N GLU A 25 -6.26 11.41 2.50
CA GLU A 25 -6.67 12.81 2.45
C GLU A 25 -5.78 13.69 3.34
N GLU A 26 -5.44 13.23 4.55
CA GLU A 26 -4.52 13.92 5.46
C GLU A 26 -3.10 14.09 4.87
N ASP A 27 -2.64 13.15 4.05
CA ASP A 27 -1.34 13.17 3.36
C ASP A 27 -1.42 13.80 1.94
N ASP A 28 -2.56 14.40 1.57
CA ASP A 28 -2.82 15.03 0.26
C ASP A 28 -2.52 14.09 -0.94
N ARG A 29 -3.00 12.84 -0.86
CA ARG A 29 -2.72 11.78 -1.84
C ARG A 29 -3.96 10.99 -2.22
N SER A 30 -3.90 10.39 -3.41
CA SER A 30 -4.92 9.41 -3.80
C SER A 30 -4.84 8.13 -2.96
N LEU A 31 -5.99 7.50 -2.70
CA LEU A 31 -6.09 6.21 -2.00
C LEU A 31 -5.16 5.15 -2.62
N SER A 32 -5.10 5.07 -3.96
CA SER A 32 -4.21 4.14 -4.66
C SER A 32 -2.73 4.40 -4.39
N GLN A 33 -2.32 5.66 -4.25
CA GLN A 33 -0.95 6.02 -3.90
C GLN A 33 -0.63 5.69 -2.44
N TYR A 34 -1.59 5.95 -1.54
CA TYR A 34 -1.45 5.64 -0.12
C TYR A 34 -1.34 4.13 0.13
N ILE A 35 -2.21 3.33 -0.48
CA ILE A 35 -2.13 1.86 -0.44
C ILE A 35 -0.76 1.38 -0.95
N ASN A 36 -0.26 1.94 -2.05
CA ASN A 36 1.06 1.58 -2.58
C ASN A 36 2.21 1.89 -1.60
N LEU A 37 2.13 2.98 -0.82
CA LEU A 37 3.13 3.32 0.18
C LEU A 37 3.17 2.29 1.30
N ILE A 38 1.99 1.91 1.82
CA ILE A 38 1.84 0.89 2.86
C ILE A 38 2.39 -0.44 2.38
N LEU A 39 2.02 -0.88 1.17
CA LEU A 39 2.50 -2.15 0.60
C LEU A 39 4.02 -2.15 0.41
N LYS A 40 4.61 -1.04 -0.07
CA LYS A 40 6.07 -0.92 -0.20
C LYS A 40 6.78 -1.08 1.15
N ARG A 41 6.24 -0.45 2.20
CA ARG A 41 6.79 -0.55 3.56
C ARG A 41 6.67 -1.98 4.08
N TYR A 42 5.50 -2.58 3.96
CA TYR A 42 5.27 -3.97 4.37
C TYR A 42 6.23 -4.95 3.68
N LEU A 43 6.42 -4.83 2.36
CA LEU A 43 7.34 -5.67 1.61
C LEU A 43 8.81 -5.46 2.01
N LYS A 44 9.19 -4.22 2.35
CA LYS A 44 10.54 -3.92 2.86
C LYS A 44 10.75 -4.59 4.22
N ASP A 45 9.83 -4.40 5.15
CA ASP A 45 9.90 -4.98 6.50
C ASP A 45 9.91 -6.52 6.43
N MET A 46 9.17 -7.11 5.49
CA MET A 46 9.17 -8.55 5.25
C MET A 46 10.55 -9.05 4.80
N LYS A 47 11.18 -8.38 3.83
CA LYS A 47 12.53 -8.72 3.36
C LYS A 47 13.59 -8.57 4.44
N GLU A 48 13.49 -7.53 5.26
CA GLU A 48 14.41 -7.32 6.40
C GLU A 48 14.28 -8.45 7.43
N ARG A 49 13.05 -8.90 7.72
CA ARG A 49 12.82 -10.05 8.61
C ARG A 49 13.33 -11.36 8.02
N GLU A 50 13.26 -11.55 6.71
CA GLU A 50 13.82 -12.73 6.03
C GLU A 50 15.35 -12.73 6.10
N ASN A 51 15.99 -11.59 5.81
CA ASN A 51 17.44 -11.45 5.87
C ASN A 51 18.00 -11.65 7.30
N ASN A 52 17.26 -11.22 8.34
CA ASN A 52 17.67 -11.39 9.73
C ASN A 52 17.46 -12.82 10.28
N LYS A 53 16.85 -13.71 9.50
CA LYS A 53 16.67 -15.14 9.84
C LYS A 53 17.72 -16.05 9.19
N ALA A 54 18.49 -15.52 8.24
CA ALA A 54 19.60 -16.20 7.58
C ALA A 54 20.92 -15.93 8.33
#